data_AF-A0A8S0R0V2-F1
#
_entry.id   AF-A0A8S0R0V2-F1
#
_cell.length_a   1.000
_cell.length_b   1.000
_cell.length_c   1.000
_cell.angle_alpha   90.00
_cell.angle_beta   90.00
_cell.angle_gamma   90.00
#
_symmetry.space_group_name_H-M   'P 1'
#
loop_
_entity.id
_entity.type
_entity.pdbx_description
1 polymer ?
#
loop_
_entity_poly.entity_id
_entity_poly.type
_entity_poly.pdbx_seq_one_letter_code
_entity_poly.pdbx_strand_id
1 'polypeptide(L)'
;MVSRDCMSSQQLVDFIHEQLKSETKLSKVCEKALDRCLAPSTAVGEGCDNMTMILVQFTNPGPLRASAHDKSSYLEEVPIESKTSRN
;
A
#
# COMPACT_ATOMS: atom_id res chain seq x y z
N MET A 1 1.17 7.41 7.37
CA MET A 1 0.63 8.78 7.40
C MET A 1 1.20 9.49 6.18
N VAL A 2 0.40 9.63 5.12
CA VAL A 2 0.79 10.46 3.97
C VAL A 2 0.32 11.87 4.27
N SER A 3 1.27 12.72 4.61
CA SER A 3 1.12 14.17 4.53
C SER A 3 2.51 14.80 4.70
N ARG A 4 2.91 15.60 3.73
CA ARG A 4 3.23 16.98 4.09
C ARG A 4 2.78 18.01 3.05
N ASP A 5 2.94 17.78 1.74
CA ASP A 5 2.78 18.93 0.80
C ASP A 5 1.81 18.73 -0.41
N CYS A 6 1.48 17.50 -0.84
CA CYS A 6 0.64 17.27 -2.04
C CYS A 6 -0.90 17.37 -1.84
N MET A 7 -1.41 17.02 -0.65
CA MET A 7 -2.85 16.84 -0.39
C MET A 7 -3.20 17.18 1.05
N SER A 8 -4.36 17.81 1.27
CA SER A 8 -4.92 17.97 2.61
C SER A 8 -5.42 16.62 3.17
N SER A 9 -5.47 16.50 4.49
CA SER A 9 -5.96 15.30 5.16
C SER A 9 -7.36 14.90 4.69
N GLN A 10 -8.27 15.87 4.49
CA GLN A 10 -9.63 15.58 4.04
C GLN A 10 -9.66 15.06 2.59
N GLN A 11 -8.90 15.69 1.69
CA GLN A 11 -8.79 15.21 0.30
C GLN A 11 -8.23 13.78 0.25
N LEU A 12 -7.28 13.44 1.12
CA LEU A 12 -6.77 12.07 1.22
C LEU A 12 -7.84 11.10 1.72
N VAL A 13 -8.56 11.45 2.79
CA VAL A 13 -9.65 10.61 3.33
C VAL A 13 -10.72 10.36 2.28
N ASP A 14 -11.18 11.41 1.60
CA ASP A 14 -12.21 11.31 0.58
C ASP A 14 -11.76 10.44 -0.60
N PHE A 15 -10.51 10.63 -1.04
CA PHE A 15 -9.91 9.82 -2.09
C PHE A 15 -9.81 8.34 -1.71
N ILE A 16 -9.31 8.02 -0.51
CA ILE A 16 -9.20 6.65 -0.02
C ILE A 16 -10.59 6.00 0.07
N HIS A 17 -11.60 6.72 0.57
CA HIS A 17 -12.97 6.23 0.63
C HIS A 17 -13.57 5.95 -0.74
N GLU A 18 -13.26 6.76 -1.74
CA GLU A 18 -13.69 6.51 -3.12
C GLU A 18 -12.99 5.28 -3.71
N GLN A 19 -11.68 5.15 -3.54
CA GLN A 19 -10.92 4.00 -4.05
C GLN A 19 -11.34 2.68 -3.40
N LEU A 20 -11.69 2.68 -2.11
CA LEU A 20 -12.19 1.48 -1.42
C LEU A 20 -13.53 0.95 -1.97
N LYS A 21 -14.28 1.76 -2.74
CA LYS A 21 -15.52 1.29 -3.39
C LYS A 21 -15.25 0.47 -4.65
N SER A 22 -14.12 0.69 -5.31
CA SER A 22 -13.79 0.09 -6.60
C SER A 22 -12.66 -0.94 -6.51
N GLU A 23 -11.71 -0.73 -5.59
CA GLU A 23 -10.55 -1.61 -5.40
C GLU A 23 -10.79 -2.63 -4.30
N THR A 24 -10.48 -3.90 -4.60
CA THR A 24 -10.58 -5.01 -3.63
C THR A 24 -9.32 -5.18 -2.79
N LYS A 25 -8.19 -4.64 -3.23
CA LYS A 25 -6.88 -4.77 -2.56
C LYS A 25 -6.43 -3.42 -2.01
N LEU A 26 -6.12 -3.37 -0.71
CA LEU A 26 -5.58 -2.17 -0.07
C LEU A 26 -4.26 -1.70 -0.68
N SER A 27 -3.42 -2.62 -1.19
CA SER A 27 -2.18 -2.26 -1.87
C SER A 27 -2.43 -1.37 -3.09
N LYS A 28 -3.48 -1.65 -3.88
CA LYS A 28 -3.84 -0.84 -5.04
C LYS A 28 -4.33 0.55 -4.66
N VAL A 29 -5.04 0.65 -3.53
CA VAL A 29 -5.44 1.93 -2.96
C VAL A 29 -4.21 2.74 -2.54
N CYS A 30 -3.25 2.11 -1.87
CA CYS A 30 -1.99 2.75 -1.47
C CYS A 30 -1.16 3.23 -2.68
N GLU A 31 -1.00 2.38 -3.69
CA GLU A 31 -0.29 2.71 -4.94
C GLU A 31 -0.88 3.98 -5.57
N LYS A 32 -2.21 4.00 -5.81
CA LYS A 32 -2.87 5.16 -6.43
C LYS A 32 -2.80 6.44 -5.59
N ALA A 33 -2.76 6.31 -4.26
CA ALA A 33 -2.62 7.46 -3.38
C ALA A 33 -1.20 8.03 -3.40
N LEU A 34 -0.19 7.15 -3.44
CA LEU A 34 1.22 7.54 -3.58
C LEU A 34 1.50 8.15 -4.94
N ASP A 35 0.93 7.62 -6.02
CA ASP A 35 1.07 8.16 -7.39
C ASP A 35 0.66 9.64 -7.48
N ARG A 36 -0.36 10.06 -6.72
CA ARG A 36 -0.82 11.45 -6.67
C ARG A 36 0.13 12.39 -5.93
N CYS A 37 1.03 11.83 -5.13
CA CYS A 37 2.01 12.59 -4.36
C CYS A 37 3.41 12.51 -4.95
N LEU A 38 3.60 11.80 -6.06
CA LEU A 38 4.86 11.84 -6.81
C LEU A 38 5.02 13.20 -7.49
N ALA A 39 6.25 13.71 -7.48
CA ALA A 39 6.58 14.91 -8.21
C ALA A 39 6.33 14.71 -9.73
N PRO A 40 5.70 15.67 -10.43
CA PRO A 40 5.52 15.57 -11.88
C PRO A 40 6.85 15.65 -12.64
N SER A 41 7.88 16.19 -12.00
CA SER A 41 9.27 16.21 -12.46
C SER A 41 10.21 16.40 -11.28
N THR A 42 11.47 16.01 -11.43
CA THR A 42 12.51 16.16 -10.39
C THR A 42 12.95 17.62 -10.16
N ALA A 43 12.34 18.59 -10.86
CA ALA A 43 12.68 20.00 -10.78
C ALA A 43 11.86 20.78 -9.74
N VAL A 44 10.73 20.21 -9.26
CA VAL A 44 9.79 20.88 -8.34
C VAL A 44 9.75 20.11 -7.02
N GLY A 45 9.91 20.83 -5.90
CA GLY A 45 10.31 20.30 -4.60
C GLY A 45 9.27 19.55 -3.76
N GLU A 46 8.21 19.00 -4.35
CA GLU A 46 7.20 18.20 -3.63
C GLU A 46 7.09 16.81 -4.26
N GLY A 47 7.15 15.74 -3.45
CA GLY A 47 7.05 14.36 -3.94
C GLY A 47 8.35 13.75 -4.49
N CYS A 48 9.49 14.39 -4.21
CA CYS A 48 10.83 13.86 -4.51
C CYS A 48 11.47 13.11 -3.33
N ASP A 49 10.76 12.97 -2.21
CA ASP A 49 11.22 12.27 -1.01
C ASP A 49 10.71 10.82 -0.95
N ASN A 50 11.25 10.05 0.00
CA ASN A 50 10.80 8.69 0.23
C ASN A 50 9.42 8.71 0.89
N MET A 51 8.38 8.43 0.12
CA MET A 51 7.01 8.32 0.64
C MET A 51 6.71 6.91 1.13
N THR A 52 6.08 6.80 2.31
CA THR A 52 5.61 5.51 2.84
C THR A 52 4.15 5.65 3.31
N MET A 53 3.29 4.77 2.82
CA MET A 53 1.89 4.68 3.25
C MET A 53 1.63 3.37 4.00
N ILE A 54 0.91 3.47 5.11
CA ILE A 54 0.32 2.34 5.83
C ILE A 54 -1.18 2.61 5.89
N LEU A 55 -1.97 1.69 5.33
CA LEU A 55 -3.43 1.75 5.33
C LEU A 55 -3.97 0.57 6.13
N VAL A 56 -4.74 0.87 7.18
CA VAL A 56 -5.36 -0.13 8.06
C VAL A 56 -6.87 -0.03 7.90
N GLN A 57 -7.49 -1.12 7.46
CA GLN A 57 -8.95 -1.23 7.38
C GLN A 57 -9.45 -2.01 8.59
N PHE A 58 -10.28 -1.37 9.42
CA PHE A 58 -10.95 -2.06 10.51
C PHE A 58 -12.17 -2.81 9.97
N THR A 59 -12.18 -4.13 10.09
CA THR A 59 -13.38 -4.93 9.89
C THR A 59 -14.16 -4.95 11.19
N ASN A 60 -15.38 -4.39 11.20
CA ASN A 60 -16.28 -4.61 12.32
C ASN A 60 -16.55 -6.13 12.43
N PRO A 61 -16.40 -6.76 13.61
CA PRO A 61 -16.85 -8.12 13.83
C PRO A 61 -18.38 -8.15 13.94
N GLY A 62 -19.07 -7.75 12.88
CA GLY A 62 -20.47 -8.15 12.65
C GLY A 62 -20.53 -9.63 12.25
N PRO A 63 -21.69 -10.29 12.31
CA PRO A 63 -21.81 -11.71 11.99
C PRO A 63 -21.23 -11.95 10.60
N LEU A 64 -20.16 -12.76 10.57
CA LEU A 64 -19.31 -13.10 9.43
C LEU A 64 -20.07 -13.04 8.08
N ARG A 65 -20.06 -11.87 7.44
CA ARG A 65 -20.19 -11.81 5.99
C ARG A 65 -18.79 -12.01 5.45
N ALA A 66 -18.44 -13.28 5.26
CA ALA A 66 -17.27 -13.69 4.51
C ALA A 66 -17.31 -13.03 3.13
N SER A 67 -16.67 -11.88 2.98
CA SER A 67 -16.18 -11.43 1.68
C SER A 67 -14.76 -11.99 1.57
N ALA A 68 -14.69 -13.18 0.99
CA ALA A 68 -13.45 -13.83 0.64
C ALA A 68 -12.66 -12.93 -0.32
N HIS A 69 -11.54 -12.39 0.14
CA HIS A 69 -10.45 -11.97 -0.74
C HIS A 69 -9.12 -11.97 0.04
N ASP A 70 -8.80 -13.13 0.61
CA ASP A 70 -7.42 -13.44 1.00
C ASP A 70 -6.67 -13.97 -0.23
N LYS A 71 -5.67 -13.23 -0.68
CA LYS A 71 -4.48 -13.80 -1.30
C LYS A 71 -3.28 -13.00 -0.79
N SER A 72 -2.82 -13.40 0.40
CA SER A 72 -1.42 -13.31 0.79
C SER A 72 -0.53 -13.81 -0.35
N SER A 73 0.35 -12.95 -0.85
CA SER A 73 1.56 -13.35 -1.57
C SER A 73 2.67 -12.47 -1.04
N TYR A 74 3.75 -13.10 -0.58
CA TYR A 74 5.14 -12.64 -0.44
C TYR A 74 5.73 -13.13 0.88
N LEU A 75 6.04 -14.43 0.94
CA LEU A 75 7.29 -14.93 1.49
C LEU A 75 7.65 -16.15 0.62
N GLU A 76 8.58 -15.98 -0.33
CA GLU A 76 9.29 -17.11 -0.92
C GLU A 76 10.43 -17.45 0.03
N GLU A 77 10.41 -18.67 0.60
CA GLU A 77 11.54 -19.20 1.35
C GLU A 77 12.71 -19.43 0.39
N VAL A 78 13.84 -18.75 0.63
CA VAL A 78 15.09 -19.01 -0.09
C VAL A 78 15.65 -20.35 0.37
N PRO A 79 15.85 -21.36 -0.50
CA PRO A 79 16.47 -22.61 -0.10
C PRO A 79 17.94 -22.38 0.29
N ILE A 80 18.31 -22.82 1.50
CA ILE A 80 19.70 -22.80 1.98
C ILE A 80 20.48 -23.92 1.29
N GLU A 81 21.32 -23.55 0.30
CA GLU A 81 22.22 -24.49 -0.35
C GLU A 81 23.38 -24.84 0.60
N SER A 82 23.33 -26.05 1.15
CA SER A 82 24.37 -26.61 2.01
C SER A 82 25.52 -27.13 1.13
N LYS A 83 26.59 -26.35 0.98
CA LYS A 83 27.83 -26.86 0.37
C LYS A 83 28.52 -27.84 1.32
N THR A 84 28.25 -29.14 1.12
CA THR A 84 29.05 -30.21 1.69
C THR A 84 30.35 -30.36 0.91
N SER A 85 31.46 -30.24 1.64
CA SER A 85 32.83 -30.54 1.22
C SER A 85 33.09 -32.05 1.13
N ARG A 86 33.98 -32.42 0.20
CA ARG A 86 34.59 -33.73 -0.16
C ARG A 86 34.15 -34.18 -1.57
N ASN A 87 35.05 -34.44 -2.51
CA ASN A 87 36.36 -35.10 -2.41
C ASN A 87 37.36 -34.54 -3.43
#